data_AF-A3WVN8-F1
#
_entry.id   AF-A3WVN8-F1
#
_cell.length_a   1.000
_cell.length_b   1.000
_cell.length_c   1.000
_cell.angle_alpha   90.00
_cell.angle_beta   90.00
_cell.angle_gamma   90.00
#
_symmetry.space_group_name_H-M   'P 1'
#
loop_
_entity.id
_entity.type
_entity.pdbx_description
1 polymer ?
#
loop_
_entity_poly.entity_id
_entity_poly.type
_entity_poly.pdbx_seq_one_letter_code
_entity_poly.pdbx_strand_id
1 'polypeptide(L)'
;MIVRQFLSWVRTAPAGERAEATRALARAWLISDLSDDDRAAAEGALLMQLDDPSPLVRQAMANVFARSVNAPAAIVRALSVDQPSVAVPVLEYSPLLIDADLVDIVATGSREVQCAVARRVHVPVSVCAAIAEVGFATAALELMKNPGASIAPMSWDRIVERHGHLAAIRESMLALDDLPAATRLALIGKLSDTLARFVVSRNWLNVDCADRTISEARDRSIVHIAARARDDDMHSLVAHLRATGQLTAGLILRALLSGNTELFDHALAELSGLPLSRVVALVHDRGGASLPALLTRAGLPEVTFPAFRAALEARDEIGFVETVGGAARLRRRMVERVLTMCETAPDEVSEPLLILLRRFATESAREEARVFCDELVAEVAREPAYDEADEVPVCEPEFYEPEFRDEFCEPWPAIAFSSEAETGSWQQSASNQSAGLLHRFREAVKDARPRFLDRLAFRTQPDECEGDETELDDAWSCEALSYEAEPYEAEFYEMEPCEVEPCAVASYEPERVEPRFDEPASYAFASLAQSFEKPKDSPRAYREPLLSDLLAAA
;
A
#
# COMPACT_ATOMS: atom_id res chain seq x y z
N MET A 1 4.47 5.09 -57.65
CA MET A 1 5.54 6.13 -57.70
C MET A 1 5.77 6.84 -56.37
N ILE A 2 4.72 7.14 -55.60
CA ILE A 2 4.80 7.96 -54.38
C ILE A 2 5.67 7.34 -53.26
N VAL A 3 5.53 6.03 -53.02
CA VAL A 3 6.29 5.35 -51.96
C VAL A 3 7.80 5.36 -52.24
N ARG A 4 8.26 5.18 -53.48
CA ARG A 4 9.70 5.24 -53.82
C ARG A 4 10.31 6.63 -53.59
N GLN A 5 9.56 7.71 -53.85
CA GLN A 5 10.02 9.07 -53.58
C GLN A 5 10.03 9.37 -52.08
N PHE A 6 9.03 8.89 -51.34
CA PHE A 6 9.02 8.94 -49.87
C PHE A 6 10.24 8.23 -49.28
N LEU A 7 10.50 6.99 -49.70
CA LEU A 7 11.63 6.19 -49.22
C LEU A 7 12.99 6.84 -49.54
N SER A 8 13.13 7.49 -50.71
CA SER A 8 14.36 8.21 -51.06
C SER A 8 14.56 9.46 -50.20
N TRP A 9 13.49 10.21 -49.91
CA TRP A 9 13.55 11.45 -49.12
C TRP A 9 13.77 11.18 -47.62
N VAL A 10 13.10 10.17 -47.07
CA VAL A 10 13.26 9.72 -45.68
C VAL A 10 14.73 9.42 -45.36
N ARG A 11 15.53 8.93 -46.31
CA ARG A 11 16.94 8.62 -46.06
C ARG A 11 17.82 9.85 -45.83
N THR A 12 17.40 11.02 -46.29
CA THR A 12 18.19 12.26 -46.24
C THR A 12 17.56 13.38 -45.40
N ALA A 13 16.27 13.27 -45.08
CA ALA A 13 15.53 14.30 -44.36
C ALA A 13 15.95 14.38 -42.87
N PRO A 14 15.92 15.56 -42.23
CA PRO A 14 16.13 15.72 -40.78
C PRO A 14 15.10 14.92 -39.95
N ALA A 15 15.50 14.50 -38.74
CA ALA A 15 14.66 13.65 -37.89
C ALA A 15 13.28 14.26 -37.57
N GLY A 16 13.19 15.60 -37.41
CA GLY A 16 11.92 16.28 -37.17
C GLY A 16 10.95 16.14 -38.34
N GLU A 17 11.41 16.37 -39.58
CA GLU A 17 10.59 16.23 -40.78
C GLU A 17 10.15 14.77 -41.00
N ARG A 18 11.04 13.81 -40.75
CA ARG A 18 10.68 12.38 -40.80
C ARG A 18 9.63 12.02 -39.77
N ALA A 19 9.72 12.55 -38.55
CA ALA A 19 8.75 12.32 -37.49
C ALA A 19 7.37 12.89 -37.84
N GLU A 20 7.33 14.09 -38.44
CA GLU A 20 6.08 14.69 -38.92
C GLU A 20 5.45 13.89 -40.07
N ALA A 21 6.26 13.47 -41.05
CA ALA A 21 5.77 12.66 -42.16
C ALA A 21 5.26 11.29 -41.68
N THR A 22 5.96 10.66 -40.74
CA THR A 22 5.57 9.40 -40.11
C THR A 22 4.28 9.56 -39.32
N ARG A 23 4.13 10.64 -38.55
CA ARG A 23 2.87 10.96 -37.86
C ARG A 23 1.70 11.12 -38.83
N ALA A 24 1.92 11.81 -39.95
CA ALA A 24 0.90 12.00 -40.97
C ALA A 24 0.48 10.67 -41.61
N LEU A 25 1.45 9.80 -41.94
CA LEU A 25 1.18 8.47 -42.48
C LEU A 25 0.43 7.57 -41.49
N ALA A 26 0.86 7.55 -40.22
CA ALA A 26 0.19 6.80 -39.16
C ALA A 26 -1.25 7.29 -38.91
N ARG A 27 -1.50 8.60 -39.03
CA ARG A 27 -2.87 9.13 -38.96
C ARG A 27 -3.70 8.72 -40.17
N ALA A 28 -3.16 8.85 -41.37
CA ALA A 28 -3.83 8.43 -42.60
C ALA A 28 -4.22 6.94 -42.54
N TRP A 29 -3.35 6.09 -41.99
CA TRP A 29 -3.64 4.67 -41.75
C TRP A 29 -4.95 4.44 -40.97
N LEU A 30 -5.17 5.25 -39.92
CA LEU A 30 -6.29 5.07 -39.00
C LEU A 30 -7.61 5.63 -39.52
N ILE A 31 -7.58 6.72 -40.30
CA ILE A 31 -8.77 7.52 -40.60
C ILE A 31 -9.09 7.66 -42.09
N SER A 32 -8.18 7.25 -42.98
CA SER A 32 -8.38 7.38 -44.43
C SER A 32 -8.85 6.07 -45.05
N ASP A 33 -9.72 6.19 -46.04
CA ASP A 33 -10.16 5.08 -46.89
C ASP A 33 -9.06 4.74 -47.91
N LEU A 34 -8.08 3.95 -47.45
CA LEU A 34 -6.99 3.44 -48.29
C LEU A 34 -7.45 2.19 -49.04
N SER A 35 -7.07 2.09 -50.31
CA SER A 35 -7.16 0.83 -51.07
C SER A 35 -6.29 -0.25 -50.41
N ASP A 36 -6.55 -1.53 -50.65
CA ASP A 36 -5.76 -2.62 -50.08
C ASP A 36 -4.27 -2.52 -50.45
N ASP A 37 -3.96 -2.10 -51.69
CA ASP A 37 -2.60 -1.87 -52.16
C ASP A 37 -1.93 -0.69 -51.44
N ASP A 38 -2.64 0.43 -51.26
CA ASP A 38 -2.11 1.60 -50.55
C ASP A 38 -1.96 1.33 -49.05
N ARG A 39 -2.87 0.53 -48.47
CA ARG A 39 -2.78 0.04 -47.11
C ARG A 39 -1.54 -0.84 -46.97
N ALA A 40 -1.38 -1.90 -47.75
CA ALA A 40 -0.17 -2.72 -47.70
C ALA A 40 1.14 -1.91 -47.85
N ALA A 41 1.14 -0.90 -48.73
CA ALA A 41 2.28 -0.02 -48.92
C ALA A 41 2.55 0.93 -47.74
N ALA A 42 1.49 1.47 -47.11
CA ALA A 42 1.59 2.30 -45.91
C ALA A 42 2.10 1.50 -44.71
N GLU A 43 1.64 0.25 -44.55
CA GLU A 43 2.11 -0.64 -43.48
C GLU A 43 3.59 -0.94 -43.63
N GLY A 44 4.02 -1.33 -44.84
CA GLY A 44 5.43 -1.58 -45.12
C GLY A 44 6.32 -0.35 -44.87
N ALA A 45 5.81 0.85 -45.19
CA ALA A 45 6.52 2.09 -44.89
C ALA A 45 6.61 2.37 -43.38
N LEU A 46 5.55 2.12 -42.61
CA LEU A 46 5.54 2.30 -41.15
C LEU A 46 6.42 1.25 -40.44
N LEU A 47 6.39 -0.01 -40.89
CA LEU A 47 7.28 -1.06 -40.39
C LEU A 47 8.74 -0.67 -40.58
N MET A 48 9.11 -0.12 -41.74
CA MET A 48 10.47 0.40 -41.95
C MET A 48 10.83 1.56 -41.00
N GLN A 49 9.87 2.41 -40.60
CA GLN A 49 10.13 3.49 -39.64
C GLN A 49 10.40 2.98 -38.22
N LEU A 50 10.07 1.72 -37.89
CA LEU A 50 10.44 1.13 -36.61
C LEU A 50 11.96 1.02 -36.45
N ASP A 51 12.69 0.95 -37.56
CA ASP A 51 14.16 0.92 -37.57
C ASP A 51 14.80 2.32 -37.73
N ASP A 52 14.02 3.41 -37.67
CA ASP A 52 14.59 4.77 -37.77
C ASP A 52 15.53 5.03 -36.57
N PRO A 53 16.76 5.54 -36.80
CA PRO A 53 17.72 5.76 -35.73
C PRO A 53 17.28 6.82 -34.71
N SER A 54 16.36 7.71 -35.08
CA SER A 54 15.85 8.76 -34.19
C SER A 54 14.62 8.27 -33.42
N PRO A 55 14.64 8.29 -32.07
CA PRO A 55 13.47 7.93 -31.28
C PRO A 55 12.29 8.88 -31.49
N LEU A 56 12.52 10.11 -31.98
CA LEU A 56 11.45 11.06 -32.30
C LEU A 56 10.50 10.54 -33.37
N VAL A 57 11.02 9.78 -34.34
CA VAL A 57 10.23 9.21 -35.44
C VAL A 57 9.37 8.06 -34.92
N ARG A 58 9.96 7.16 -34.15
CA ARG A 58 9.26 6.03 -33.53
C ARG A 58 8.23 6.48 -32.50
N GLN A 59 8.57 7.49 -31.69
CA GLN A 59 7.64 8.13 -30.76
C GLN A 59 6.45 8.80 -31.49
N ALA A 60 6.67 9.35 -32.68
CA ALA A 60 5.57 9.90 -33.47
C ALA A 60 4.54 8.83 -33.87
N MET A 61 4.98 7.59 -34.15
CA MET A 61 4.07 6.45 -34.35
C MET A 61 3.39 6.04 -33.05
N ALA A 62 4.16 5.87 -31.98
CA ALA A 62 3.63 5.50 -30.66
C ALA A 62 2.50 6.43 -30.22
N ASN A 63 2.69 7.75 -30.32
CA ASN A 63 1.68 8.72 -29.92
C ASN A 63 0.38 8.66 -30.75
N VAL A 64 0.46 8.20 -32.01
CA VAL A 64 -0.73 8.05 -32.87
C VAL A 64 -1.45 6.73 -32.61
N PHE A 65 -0.70 5.63 -32.49
CA PHE A 65 -1.27 4.30 -32.35
C PHE A 65 -1.62 3.91 -30.92
N ALA A 66 -1.04 4.57 -29.91
CA ALA A 66 -1.15 4.20 -28.50
C ALA A 66 -2.57 3.97 -28.00
N ARG A 67 -3.60 4.66 -28.53
CA ARG A 67 -4.99 4.54 -28.04
C ARG A 67 -5.92 3.81 -29.01
N SER A 68 -5.43 3.36 -30.16
CA SER A 68 -6.28 2.86 -31.23
C SER A 68 -6.39 1.33 -31.21
N VAL A 69 -7.63 0.83 -31.28
CA VAL A 69 -7.94 -0.59 -31.52
C VAL A 69 -7.68 -1.02 -32.96
N ASN A 70 -7.60 -0.07 -33.89
CA ASN A 70 -7.38 -0.32 -35.33
C ASN A 70 -5.90 -0.16 -35.72
N ALA A 71 -5.01 0.02 -34.74
CA ALA A 71 -3.58 0.11 -35.00
C ALA A 71 -3.01 -1.24 -35.48
N PRO A 72 -1.97 -1.25 -36.34
CA PRO A 72 -1.33 -2.51 -36.74
C PRO A 72 -0.64 -3.17 -35.54
N ALA A 73 -1.10 -4.37 -35.17
CA ALA A 73 -0.65 -5.07 -33.97
C ALA A 73 0.87 -5.30 -33.94
N ALA A 74 1.47 -5.64 -35.09
CA ALA A 74 2.92 -5.83 -35.21
C ALA A 74 3.72 -4.55 -34.88
N ILE A 75 3.23 -3.39 -35.30
CA ILE A 75 3.85 -2.09 -35.02
C ILE A 75 3.72 -1.75 -33.53
N VAL A 76 2.52 -1.93 -32.97
CA VAL A 76 2.27 -1.68 -31.54
C VAL A 76 3.17 -2.55 -30.66
N ARG A 77 3.29 -3.84 -30.99
CA ARG A 77 4.17 -4.77 -30.28
C ARG A 77 5.66 -4.41 -30.40
N ALA A 78 6.10 -3.92 -31.55
CA ALA A 78 7.48 -3.46 -31.71
C ALA A 78 7.77 -2.19 -30.90
N LEU A 79 6.82 -1.25 -30.86
CA LEU A 79 6.95 -0.01 -30.09
C LEU A 79 6.91 -0.24 -28.57
N SER A 80 6.21 -1.29 -28.08
CA SER A 80 6.09 -1.57 -26.65
C SER A 80 7.39 -2.08 -26.00
N VAL A 81 8.31 -2.64 -26.79
CA VAL A 81 9.62 -3.15 -26.34
C VAL A 81 10.78 -2.19 -26.67
N ASP A 82 10.47 -0.99 -27.17
CA ASP A 82 11.45 0.04 -27.49
C ASP A 82 11.95 0.77 -26.22
N GLN A 83 12.86 1.73 -26.38
CA GLN A 83 13.31 2.60 -25.30
C GLN A 83 12.14 3.35 -24.64
N PRO A 84 12.24 3.71 -23.34
CA PRO A 84 11.11 4.22 -22.56
C PRO A 84 10.39 5.42 -23.18
N SER A 85 11.10 6.35 -23.83
CA SER A 85 10.50 7.53 -24.47
C SER A 85 9.50 7.19 -25.58
N VAL A 86 9.61 5.99 -26.18
CA VAL A 86 8.72 5.49 -27.24
C VAL A 86 7.68 4.52 -26.68
N ALA A 87 8.10 3.63 -25.77
CA ALA A 87 7.24 2.55 -25.26
C ALA A 87 6.16 3.04 -24.30
N VAL A 88 6.42 4.06 -23.47
CA VAL A 88 5.50 4.50 -22.39
C VAL A 88 4.08 4.79 -22.88
N PRO A 89 3.84 5.61 -23.94
CA PRO A 89 2.50 5.84 -24.45
C PRO A 89 1.77 4.55 -24.87
N VAL A 90 2.49 3.61 -25.48
CA VAL A 90 1.93 2.34 -25.93
C VAL A 90 1.56 1.46 -24.74
N LEU A 91 2.47 1.34 -23.78
CA LEU A 91 2.27 0.52 -22.58
C LEU A 91 1.16 1.06 -21.69
N GLU A 92 0.99 2.37 -21.59
CA GLU A 92 -0.03 2.97 -20.72
C GLU A 92 -1.43 2.92 -21.35
N TYR A 93 -1.54 3.02 -22.69
CA TYR A 93 -2.84 3.24 -23.33
C TYR A 93 -3.28 2.17 -24.34
N SER A 94 -2.39 1.30 -24.82
CA SER A 94 -2.76 0.41 -25.93
C SER A 94 -3.67 -0.73 -25.46
N PRO A 95 -4.81 -0.93 -26.16
CA PRO A 95 -5.70 -2.06 -25.90
C PRO A 95 -5.24 -3.36 -26.57
N LEU A 96 -4.20 -3.32 -27.41
CA LEU A 96 -3.76 -4.47 -28.23
C LEU A 96 -2.70 -5.35 -27.54
N LEU A 97 -2.22 -4.94 -26.37
CA LEU A 97 -1.23 -5.71 -25.60
C LEU A 97 -1.95 -6.75 -24.75
N ILE A 98 -1.53 -8.01 -24.89
CA ILE A 98 -2.01 -9.11 -24.06
C ILE A 98 -1.24 -9.17 -22.73
N ASP A 99 -1.85 -9.78 -21.74
CA ASP A 99 -1.28 -9.93 -20.39
C ASP A 99 0.12 -10.56 -20.40
N ALA A 100 0.33 -11.57 -21.25
CA ALA A 100 1.63 -12.25 -21.36
C ALA A 100 2.75 -11.30 -21.80
N ASP A 101 2.49 -10.46 -22.81
CA ASP A 101 3.45 -9.45 -23.27
C ASP A 101 3.73 -8.43 -22.15
N LEU A 102 2.70 -8.00 -21.41
CA LEU A 102 2.88 -7.06 -20.30
C LEU A 102 3.68 -7.65 -19.14
N VAL A 103 3.47 -8.93 -18.82
CA VAL A 103 4.25 -9.65 -17.79
C VAL A 103 5.72 -9.74 -18.18
N ASP A 104 6.02 -10.12 -19.43
CA ASP A 104 7.38 -10.19 -19.95
C ASP A 104 8.07 -8.83 -19.92
N ILE A 105 7.35 -7.78 -20.35
CA ILE A 105 7.85 -6.40 -20.34
C ILE A 105 8.11 -5.91 -18.91
N VAL A 106 7.26 -6.25 -17.94
CA VAL A 106 7.51 -5.93 -16.53
C VAL A 106 8.76 -6.63 -16.00
N ALA A 107 8.98 -7.89 -16.39
CA ALA A 107 10.10 -8.68 -15.91
C ALA A 107 11.48 -8.12 -16.27
N THR A 108 11.62 -7.54 -17.47
CA THR A 108 12.90 -6.97 -17.95
C THR A 108 12.90 -5.45 -18.06
N GLY A 109 11.76 -4.81 -17.79
CA GLY A 109 11.54 -3.38 -18.03
C GLY A 109 12.24 -2.45 -17.04
N SER A 110 12.49 -1.22 -17.50
CA SER A 110 12.97 -0.15 -16.62
C SER A 110 11.86 0.34 -15.67
N ARG A 111 12.23 1.19 -14.71
CA ARG A 111 11.29 1.82 -13.78
C ARG A 111 10.15 2.54 -14.52
N GLU A 112 10.47 3.30 -15.55
CA GLU A 112 9.52 4.10 -16.32
C GLU A 112 8.51 3.22 -17.05
N VAL A 113 9.00 2.10 -17.61
CA VAL A 113 8.21 1.08 -18.31
C VAL A 113 7.22 0.42 -17.35
N GLN A 114 7.70 -0.05 -16.20
CA GLN A 114 6.83 -0.68 -15.20
C GLN A 114 5.78 0.29 -14.64
N CYS A 115 6.15 1.56 -14.39
CA CYS A 115 5.19 2.58 -13.98
C CYS A 115 4.11 2.84 -15.05
N ALA A 116 4.47 2.83 -16.34
CA ALA A 116 3.49 2.98 -17.42
C ALA A 116 2.51 1.80 -17.47
N VAL A 117 3.00 0.57 -17.28
CA VAL A 117 2.13 -0.62 -17.17
C VAL A 117 1.22 -0.52 -15.94
N ALA A 118 1.75 -0.08 -14.80
CA ALA A 118 0.99 0.08 -13.56
C ALA A 118 -0.10 1.16 -13.63
N ARG A 119 0.04 2.16 -14.52
CA ARG A 119 -0.94 3.25 -14.73
C ARG A 119 -2.00 2.97 -15.80
N ARG A 120 -1.99 1.78 -16.41
CA ARG A 120 -3.03 1.38 -17.38
C ARG A 120 -4.41 1.45 -16.75
N VAL A 121 -5.44 1.77 -17.54
CA VAL A 121 -6.84 1.84 -17.06
C VAL A 121 -7.31 0.54 -16.41
N HIS A 122 -6.83 -0.60 -16.90
CA HIS A 122 -7.06 -1.91 -16.30
C HIS A 122 -5.73 -2.66 -16.20
N VAL A 123 -5.39 -3.14 -15.00
CA VAL A 123 -4.23 -3.98 -14.75
C VAL A 123 -4.70 -5.35 -14.23
N PRO A 124 -4.58 -6.42 -15.03
CA PRO A 124 -5.06 -7.74 -14.66
C PRO A 124 -4.19 -8.37 -13.57
N VAL A 125 -4.75 -9.36 -12.87
CA VAL A 125 -4.12 -10.02 -11.71
C VAL A 125 -2.71 -10.55 -12.02
N SER A 126 -2.50 -11.13 -13.20
CA SER A 126 -1.21 -11.65 -13.68
C SER A 126 -0.13 -10.56 -13.72
N VAL A 127 -0.47 -9.38 -14.25
CA VAL A 127 0.42 -8.23 -14.35
C VAL A 127 0.65 -7.58 -12.99
N CYS A 128 -0.40 -7.49 -12.15
CA CYS A 128 -0.27 -7.05 -10.76
C CYS A 128 0.72 -7.94 -9.98
N ALA A 129 0.60 -9.26 -10.12
CA ALA A 129 1.51 -10.22 -9.50
C ALA A 129 2.94 -10.06 -10.02
N ALA A 130 3.15 -9.85 -11.33
CA ALA A 130 4.47 -9.58 -11.87
C ALA A 130 5.10 -8.30 -11.29
N ILE A 131 4.34 -7.20 -11.20
CA ILE A 131 4.83 -5.96 -10.59
C ILE A 131 5.14 -6.17 -9.09
N ALA A 132 4.29 -6.91 -8.37
CA ALA A 132 4.55 -7.25 -6.97
C ALA A 132 5.83 -8.07 -6.80
N GLU A 133 6.09 -9.04 -7.70
CA GLU A 133 7.20 -9.99 -7.61
C GLU A 133 8.55 -9.39 -8.00
N VAL A 134 8.62 -8.67 -9.12
CA VAL A 134 9.89 -8.14 -9.67
C VAL A 134 9.92 -6.62 -9.80
N GLY A 135 8.78 -5.95 -9.70
CA GLY A 135 8.69 -4.51 -9.94
C GLY A 135 9.42 -3.62 -8.92
N PHE A 136 9.78 -2.41 -9.35
CA PHE A 136 10.34 -1.36 -8.50
C PHE A 136 9.27 -0.80 -7.55
N ALA A 137 9.70 -0.26 -6.40
CA ALA A 137 8.80 0.34 -5.42
C ALA A 137 7.93 1.48 -6.01
N THR A 138 8.45 2.26 -6.96
CA THR A 138 7.65 3.30 -7.64
C THR A 138 6.54 2.71 -8.50
N ALA A 139 6.76 1.56 -9.16
CA ALA A 139 5.72 0.90 -9.93
C ALA A 139 4.65 0.27 -9.02
N ALA A 140 5.07 -0.31 -7.88
CA ALA A 140 4.13 -0.79 -6.86
C ALA A 140 3.26 0.35 -6.29
N LEU A 141 3.84 1.53 -6.05
CA LEU A 141 3.07 2.72 -5.62
C LEU A 141 2.03 3.15 -6.66
N GLU A 142 2.40 3.19 -7.93
CA GLU A 142 1.46 3.51 -9.01
C GLU A 142 0.34 2.47 -9.10
N LEU A 143 0.70 1.19 -8.95
CA LEU A 143 -0.26 0.08 -8.98
C LEU A 143 -1.29 0.20 -7.85
N MET A 144 -0.86 0.50 -6.62
CA MET A 144 -1.76 0.65 -5.46
C MET A 144 -2.68 1.86 -5.57
N LYS A 145 -2.23 2.92 -6.25
CA LYS A 145 -3.04 4.13 -6.49
C LYS A 145 -4.00 3.97 -7.66
N ASN A 146 -3.88 2.88 -8.42
CA ASN A 146 -4.68 2.65 -9.59
C ASN A 146 -5.97 1.90 -9.23
N PRO A 147 -7.16 2.52 -9.32
CA PRO A 147 -8.43 1.86 -9.02
C PRO A 147 -8.76 0.73 -10.01
N GLY A 148 -8.14 0.71 -11.19
CA GLY A 148 -8.28 -0.36 -12.18
C GLY A 148 -7.33 -1.54 -11.99
N ALA A 149 -6.52 -1.55 -10.93
CA ALA A 149 -5.62 -2.65 -10.63
C ALA A 149 -6.32 -3.77 -9.85
N SER A 150 -6.32 -4.98 -10.40
CA SER A 150 -6.84 -6.17 -9.74
C SER A 150 -5.74 -6.84 -8.92
N ILE A 151 -5.48 -6.35 -7.70
CA ILE A 151 -4.39 -6.85 -6.85
C ILE A 151 -4.90 -7.98 -5.97
N ALA A 152 -4.40 -9.20 -6.19
CA ALA A 152 -4.72 -10.36 -5.36
C ALA A 152 -4.07 -10.26 -3.96
N PRO A 153 -4.63 -10.91 -2.91
CA PRO A 153 -4.08 -10.90 -1.55
C PRO A 153 -2.59 -11.28 -1.49
N MET A 154 -2.20 -12.35 -2.19
CA MET A 154 -0.79 -12.79 -2.25
C MET A 154 0.16 -11.72 -2.84
N SER A 155 -0.33 -10.87 -3.74
CA SER A 155 0.46 -9.79 -4.34
C SER A 155 0.66 -8.65 -3.34
N TRP A 156 -0.32 -8.37 -2.47
CA TRP A 156 -0.15 -7.43 -1.36
C TRP A 156 0.96 -7.89 -0.42
N ASP A 157 0.90 -9.14 0.02
CA ASP A 157 1.91 -9.71 0.92
C ASP A 157 3.31 -9.64 0.29
N ARG A 158 3.41 -9.91 -1.01
CA ARG A 158 4.69 -9.81 -1.74
C ARG A 158 5.22 -8.38 -1.81
N ILE A 159 4.35 -7.39 -2.01
CA ILE A 159 4.72 -5.96 -1.95
C ILE A 159 5.23 -5.60 -0.56
N VAL A 160 4.56 -6.06 0.51
CA VAL A 160 5.01 -5.82 1.90
C VAL A 160 6.36 -6.45 2.17
N GLU A 161 6.57 -7.69 1.72
CA GLU A 161 7.81 -8.41 1.93
C GLU A 161 9.01 -7.65 1.36
N ARG A 162 8.91 -7.22 0.10
CA ARG A 162 9.97 -6.54 -0.66
C ARG A 162 10.12 -5.07 -0.27
N HIS A 163 9.00 -4.34 -0.22
CA HIS A 163 8.97 -2.87 -0.19
C HIS A 163 8.36 -2.29 1.09
N GLY A 164 7.87 -3.11 2.03
CA GLY A 164 7.23 -2.64 3.28
C GLY A 164 8.16 -1.88 4.24
N HIS A 165 9.47 -1.89 4.01
CA HIS A 165 10.42 -1.04 4.72
C HIS A 165 10.42 0.43 4.26
N LEU A 166 9.76 0.75 3.13
CA LEU A 166 9.64 2.10 2.59
C LEU A 166 8.41 2.81 3.15
N ALA A 167 8.59 4.02 3.69
CA ALA A 167 7.52 4.80 4.31
C ALA A 167 6.34 5.06 3.36
N ALA A 168 6.62 5.50 2.13
CA ALA A 168 5.58 5.77 1.13
C ALA A 168 4.69 4.56 0.82
N ILE A 169 5.25 3.34 0.82
CA ILE A 169 4.47 2.11 0.62
C ILE A 169 3.58 1.85 1.83
N ARG A 170 4.16 1.91 3.05
CA ARG A 170 3.40 1.70 4.29
C ARG A 170 2.25 2.69 4.42
N GLU A 171 2.50 3.98 4.19
CA GLU A 171 1.47 5.02 4.24
C GLU A 171 0.35 4.75 3.23
N SER A 172 0.70 4.40 1.98
CA SER A 172 -0.28 4.09 0.95
C SER A 172 -1.13 2.86 1.30
N MET A 173 -0.52 1.82 1.88
CA MET A 173 -1.24 0.60 2.26
C MET A 173 -2.09 0.78 3.52
N LEU A 174 -1.59 1.48 4.54
CA LEU A 174 -2.32 1.71 5.79
C LEU A 174 -3.51 2.67 5.61
N ALA A 175 -3.51 3.48 4.55
CA ALA A 175 -4.65 4.29 4.14
C ALA A 175 -5.80 3.47 3.52
N LEU A 176 -5.60 2.18 3.23
CA LEU A 176 -6.65 1.29 2.72
C LEU A 176 -7.54 0.80 3.86
N ASP A 177 -8.84 1.02 3.73
CA ASP A 177 -9.84 0.61 4.72
C ASP A 177 -9.88 -0.92 4.88
N ASP A 178 -9.87 -1.66 3.77
CA ASP A 178 -10.03 -3.13 3.73
C ASP A 178 -8.70 -3.91 3.71
N LEU A 179 -7.61 -3.35 4.23
CA LEU A 179 -6.34 -4.08 4.29
C LEU A 179 -6.45 -5.25 5.31
N PRO A 180 -6.10 -6.50 4.92
CA PRO A 180 -6.18 -7.64 5.83
C PRO A 180 -5.33 -7.46 7.10
N ALA A 181 -5.81 -7.97 8.24
CA ALA A 181 -5.14 -7.85 9.53
C ALA A 181 -3.70 -8.42 9.50
N ALA A 182 -3.51 -9.56 8.84
CA ALA A 182 -2.19 -10.18 8.68
C ALA A 182 -1.23 -9.26 7.90
N THR A 183 -1.70 -8.61 6.84
CA THR A 183 -0.89 -7.68 6.04
C THR A 183 -0.57 -6.40 6.82
N ARG A 184 -1.52 -5.86 7.63
CA ARG A 184 -1.24 -4.75 8.56
C ARG A 184 -0.15 -5.13 9.56
N LEU A 185 -0.23 -6.32 10.15
CA LEU A 185 0.77 -6.81 11.09
C LEU A 185 2.17 -6.92 10.44
N ALA A 186 2.24 -7.43 9.21
CA ALA A 186 3.49 -7.52 8.47
C ALA A 186 4.12 -6.13 8.23
N LEU A 187 3.32 -5.10 7.92
CA LEU A 187 3.79 -3.72 7.76
C LEU A 187 4.34 -3.15 9.08
N ILE A 188 3.65 -3.38 10.19
CA ILE A 188 4.12 -2.98 11.53
C ILE A 188 5.45 -3.69 11.83
N GLY A 189 5.57 -4.98 11.53
CA GLY A 189 6.83 -5.71 11.67
C GLY A 189 7.99 -5.04 10.94
N LYS A 190 7.80 -4.69 9.65
CA LYS A 190 8.84 -3.99 8.85
C LYS A 190 9.19 -2.61 9.43
N LEU A 191 8.22 -1.89 9.97
CA LEU A 191 8.43 -0.61 10.62
C LEU A 191 9.22 -0.77 11.92
N SER A 192 8.81 -1.70 12.78
CA SER A 192 9.50 -2.02 14.03
C SER A 192 10.96 -2.41 13.78
N ASP A 193 11.22 -3.28 12.79
CA ASP A 193 12.59 -3.69 12.42
C ASP A 193 13.44 -2.53 11.90
N THR A 194 12.81 -1.56 11.22
CA THR A 194 13.49 -0.35 10.73
C THR A 194 13.85 0.59 11.89
N LEU A 195 12.94 0.77 12.84
CA LEU A 195 13.18 1.56 14.06
C LEU A 195 14.21 0.88 14.96
N ALA A 196 14.20 -0.45 15.10
CA ALA A 196 15.20 -1.23 15.81
C ALA A 196 16.61 -0.89 15.34
N ARG A 197 16.82 -1.07 14.03
CA ARG A 197 18.11 -0.85 13.38
C ARG A 197 18.55 0.60 13.55
N PHE A 198 17.62 1.55 13.45
CA PHE A 198 17.92 2.96 13.67
C PHE A 198 18.42 3.22 15.09
N VAL A 199 17.66 2.82 16.12
CA VAL A 199 18.00 3.09 17.53
C VAL A 199 19.29 2.38 17.96
N VAL A 200 19.51 1.15 17.49
CA VAL A 200 20.76 0.40 17.71
C VAL A 200 21.93 1.08 17.00
N SER A 201 21.76 1.51 15.74
CA SER A 201 22.83 2.20 14.99
C SER A 201 23.24 3.54 15.60
N ARG A 202 22.32 4.19 16.32
CA ARG A 202 22.57 5.43 17.08
C ARG A 202 23.11 5.17 18.48
N ASN A 203 23.23 3.90 18.89
CA ASN A 203 23.69 3.48 20.22
C ASN A 203 22.81 4.04 21.35
N TRP A 204 21.52 4.25 21.09
CA TRP A 204 20.53 4.72 22.06
C TRP A 204 20.01 3.58 22.94
N LEU A 205 19.93 2.37 22.38
CA LEU A 205 19.64 1.13 23.09
C LEU A 205 20.62 0.04 22.65
N ASN A 206 20.91 -0.89 23.56
CA ASN A 206 21.54 -2.14 23.19
C ASN A 206 20.55 -3.02 22.40
N VAL A 207 21.07 -4.05 21.73
CA VAL A 207 20.28 -4.96 20.90
C VAL A 207 19.20 -5.67 21.73
N ASP A 208 19.55 -6.24 22.88
CA ASP A 208 18.61 -6.99 23.72
C ASP A 208 17.42 -6.14 24.21
N CYS A 209 17.66 -4.88 24.61
CA CYS A 209 16.59 -3.97 25.00
C CYS A 209 15.74 -3.54 23.80
N ALA A 210 16.35 -3.32 22.63
CA ALA A 210 15.60 -2.98 21.42
C ALA A 210 14.67 -4.12 20.99
N ASP A 211 15.18 -5.36 20.95
CA ASP A 211 14.43 -6.56 20.57
C ASP A 211 13.26 -6.80 21.52
N ARG A 212 13.51 -6.69 22.84
CA ARG A 212 12.44 -6.79 23.84
C ARG A 212 11.37 -5.71 23.69
N THR A 213 11.76 -4.46 23.48
CA THR A 213 10.81 -3.34 23.30
C THR A 213 9.95 -3.55 22.05
N ILE A 214 10.54 -4.10 20.99
CA ILE A 214 9.84 -4.40 19.73
C ILE A 214 8.88 -5.57 19.90
N SER A 215 9.29 -6.64 20.59
CA SER A 215 8.40 -7.75 20.89
C SER A 215 7.17 -7.28 21.67
N GLU A 216 7.37 -6.42 22.67
CA GLU A 216 6.27 -5.85 23.46
C GLU A 216 5.36 -4.94 22.63
N ALA A 217 5.93 -4.09 21.77
CA ALA A 217 5.16 -3.24 20.87
C ALA A 217 4.38 -4.07 19.85
N ARG A 218 5.00 -5.10 19.27
CA ARG A 218 4.36 -6.02 18.32
C ARG A 218 3.18 -6.73 18.96
N ASP A 219 3.33 -7.29 20.15
CA ASP A 219 2.21 -7.95 20.85
C ASP A 219 1.05 -6.99 21.12
N ARG A 220 1.34 -5.73 21.47
CA ARG A 220 0.31 -4.70 21.65
C ARG A 220 -0.41 -4.39 20.34
N SER A 221 0.34 -4.24 19.25
CA SER A 221 -0.21 -4.02 17.91
C SER A 221 -1.06 -5.20 17.45
N ILE A 222 -0.65 -6.45 17.72
CA ILE A 222 -1.46 -7.64 17.39
C ILE A 222 -2.82 -7.58 18.08
N VAL A 223 -2.85 -7.32 19.40
CA VAL A 223 -4.10 -7.25 20.15
C VAL A 223 -4.97 -6.08 19.67
N HIS A 224 -4.36 -4.96 19.30
CA HIS A 224 -5.06 -3.79 18.75
C HIS A 224 -5.66 -4.06 17.36
N ILE A 225 -4.91 -4.70 16.46
CA ILE A 225 -5.38 -5.11 15.13
C ILE A 225 -6.51 -6.13 15.28
N ALA A 226 -6.31 -7.15 16.10
CA ALA A 226 -7.29 -8.20 16.32
C ALA A 226 -8.63 -7.65 16.83
N ALA A 227 -8.62 -6.65 17.70
CA ALA A 227 -9.85 -6.03 18.22
C ALA A 227 -10.68 -5.28 17.17
N ARG A 228 -10.16 -5.09 15.96
CA ARG A 228 -10.86 -4.49 14.82
C ARG A 228 -11.10 -5.50 13.69
N ALA A 229 -10.54 -6.70 13.78
CA ALA A 229 -10.68 -7.73 12.77
C ALA A 229 -12.08 -8.36 12.86
N ARG A 230 -12.64 -8.75 11.72
CA ARG A 230 -13.88 -9.54 11.63
C ARG A 230 -13.54 -11.04 11.65
N ASP A 231 -14.51 -11.91 11.92
CA ASP A 231 -14.31 -13.36 12.10
C ASP A 231 -13.39 -14.04 11.04
N ASP A 232 -13.63 -13.82 9.74
CA ASP A 232 -12.82 -14.43 8.67
C ASP A 232 -11.37 -13.90 8.64
N ASP A 233 -11.20 -12.60 8.92
CA ASP A 233 -9.88 -11.95 9.00
C ASP A 233 -9.16 -12.35 10.30
N MET A 234 -9.90 -12.58 11.40
CA MET A 234 -9.37 -13.09 12.65
C MET A 234 -8.81 -14.50 12.48
N HIS A 235 -9.53 -15.39 11.79
CA HIS A 235 -9.02 -16.74 11.50
C HIS A 235 -7.71 -16.69 10.69
N SER A 236 -7.68 -15.86 9.65
CA SER A 236 -6.49 -15.64 8.81
C SER A 236 -5.32 -15.05 9.60
N LEU A 237 -5.59 -14.08 10.49
CA LEU A 237 -4.60 -13.49 11.40
C LEU A 237 -4.01 -14.53 12.34
N VAL A 238 -4.83 -15.34 13.00
CA VAL A 238 -4.37 -16.35 13.96
C VAL A 238 -3.57 -17.45 13.25
N ALA A 239 -4.00 -17.89 12.06
CA ALA A 239 -3.23 -18.81 11.23
C ALA A 239 -1.85 -18.23 10.85
N HIS A 240 -1.80 -16.94 10.50
CA HIS A 240 -0.53 -16.24 10.23
C HIS A 240 0.36 -16.15 11.47
N LEU A 241 -0.19 -15.81 12.64
CA LEU A 241 0.55 -15.77 13.91
C LEU A 241 1.13 -17.13 14.26
N ARG A 242 0.40 -18.22 14.00
CA ARG A 242 0.91 -19.59 14.20
C ARG A 242 2.04 -19.90 13.22
N ALA A 243 1.83 -19.65 11.92
CA ALA A 243 2.82 -19.94 10.88
C ALA A 243 4.14 -19.17 11.09
N THR A 244 4.06 -17.98 11.67
CA THR A 244 5.23 -17.12 11.98
C THR A 244 5.81 -17.35 13.38
N GLY A 245 5.24 -18.25 14.18
CA GLY A 245 5.70 -18.53 15.55
C GLY A 245 5.42 -17.41 16.56
N GLN A 246 4.55 -16.45 16.21
CA GLN A 246 4.18 -15.31 17.06
C GLN A 246 3.03 -15.62 18.02
N LEU A 247 2.32 -16.74 17.82
CA LEU A 247 1.22 -17.17 18.69
C LEU A 247 1.74 -17.81 20.00
N THR A 248 2.26 -16.96 20.90
CA THR A 248 2.87 -17.38 22.18
C THR A 248 1.85 -17.40 23.33
N ALA A 249 2.16 -18.16 24.39
CA ALA A 249 1.34 -18.16 25.62
C ALA A 249 1.21 -16.75 26.24
N GLY A 250 2.28 -15.95 26.16
CA GLY A 250 2.28 -14.56 26.63
C GLY A 250 1.34 -13.65 25.82
N LEU A 251 1.29 -13.82 24.51
CA LEU A 251 0.36 -13.10 23.64
C LEU A 251 -1.09 -13.49 23.90
N ILE A 252 -1.36 -14.80 24.05
CA ILE A 252 -2.71 -15.32 24.33
C ILE A 252 -3.20 -14.82 25.71
N LEU A 253 -2.32 -14.82 26.71
CA LEU A 253 -2.62 -14.26 28.03
C LEU A 253 -2.86 -12.74 27.95
N ARG A 254 -2.05 -12.00 27.18
CA ARG A 254 -2.27 -10.57 26.93
C ARG A 254 -3.65 -10.33 26.29
N ALA A 255 -4.03 -11.09 25.27
CA ALA A 255 -5.32 -10.97 24.61
C ALA A 255 -6.48 -11.08 25.63
N LEU A 256 -6.42 -12.10 26.49
CA LEU A 256 -7.40 -12.30 27.55
C LEU A 256 -7.41 -11.16 28.59
N LEU A 257 -6.25 -10.70 29.03
CA LEU A 257 -6.11 -9.60 30.00
C LEU A 257 -6.50 -8.23 29.42
N SER A 258 -6.45 -8.08 28.10
CA SER A 258 -7.00 -6.91 27.39
C SER A 258 -8.51 -7.01 27.17
N GLY A 259 -9.12 -8.17 27.45
CA GLY A 259 -10.54 -8.44 27.21
C GLY A 259 -10.88 -8.75 25.75
N ASN A 260 -9.89 -9.03 24.91
CA ASN A 260 -10.12 -9.51 23.54
C ASN A 260 -10.33 -11.04 23.57
N THR A 261 -11.57 -11.44 23.85
CA THR A 261 -11.96 -12.86 23.95
C THR A 261 -11.96 -13.55 22.59
N GLU A 262 -12.24 -12.83 21.50
CA GLU A 262 -12.22 -13.39 20.16
C GLU A 262 -10.83 -13.88 19.78
N LEU A 263 -9.79 -13.05 19.94
CA LEU A 263 -8.40 -13.47 19.70
C LEU A 263 -8.01 -14.66 20.58
N PHE A 264 -8.45 -14.67 21.85
CA PHE A 264 -8.19 -15.77 22.79
C PHE A 264 -8.85 -17.08 22.34
N ASP A 265 -10.14 -17.06 22.00
CA ASP A 265 -10.91 -18.23 21.60
C ASP A 265 -10.41 -18.78 20.25
N HIS A 266 -10.14 -17.91 19.28
CA HIS A 266 -9.57 -18.31 17.98
C HIS A 266 -8.16 -18.88 18.13
N ALA A 267 -7.31 -18.32 18.99
CA ALA A 267 -5.98 -18.86 19.27
C ALA A 267 -6.06 -20.29 19.84
N LEU A 268 -6.96 -20.53 20.79
CA LEU A 268 -7.17 -21.86 21.36
C LEU A 268 -7.78 -22.84 20.35
N ALA A 269 -8.69 -22.39 19.49
CA ALA A 269 -9.24 -23.21 18.40
C ALA A 269 -8.15 -23.65 17.42
N GLU A 270 -7.33 -22.72 16.97
CA GLU A 270 -6.22 -22.97 16.05
C GLU A 270 -5.19 -23.95 16.66
N LEU A 271 -4.75 -23.70 17.89
CA LEU A 271 -3.75 -24.53 18.56
C LEU A 271 -4.27 -25.92 18.95
N SER A 272 -5.53 -26.03 19.41
CA SER A 272 -6.11 -27.31 19.84
C SER A 272 -6.69 -28.15 18.70
N GLY A 273 -6.89 -27.56 17.52
CA GLY A 273 -7.57 -28.17 16.37
C GLY A 273 -9.03 -28.50 16.65
N LEU A 274 -9.67 -27.83 17.61
CA LEU A 274 -11.08 -28.01 17.94
C LEU A 274 -11.95 -26.93 17.25
N PRO A 275 -13.21 -27.24 16.89
CA PRO A 275 -14.13 -26.22 16.40
C PRO A 275 -14.31 -25.08 17.42
N LEU A 276 -14.38 -23.84 16.94
CA LEU A 276 -14.50 -22.64 17.78
C LEU A 276 -15.66 -22.74 18.78
N SER A 277 -16.82 -23.21 18.35
CA SER A 277 -18.00 -23.40 19.21
C SER A 277 -17.73 -24.32 20.41
N ARG A 278 -16.89 -25.35 20.23
CA ARG A 278 -16.49 -26.27 21.30
C ARG A 278 -15.48 -25.62 22.23
N VAL A 279 -14.54 -24.83 21.71
CA VAL A 279 -13.58 -24.07 22.51
C VAL A 279 -14.32 -23.09 23.42
N VAL A 280 -15.22 -22.29 22.84
CA VAL A 280 -16.05 -21.33 23.59
C VAL A 280 -16.83 -22.05 24.70
N ALA A 281 -17.45 -23.20 24.40
CA ALA A 281 -18.17 -23.98 25.42
C ALA A 281 -17.26 -24.48 26.56
N LEU A 282 -16.04 -24.92 26.26
CA LEU A 282 -15.06 -25.38 27.26
C LEU A 282 -14.46 -24.24 28.08
N VAL A 283 -14.25 -23.06 27.47
CA VAL A 283 -13.76 -21.86 28.17
C VAL A 283 -14.79 -21.33 29.18
N HIS A 284 -16.08 -21.46 28.88
CA HIS A 284 -17.17 -21.00 29.74
C HIS A 284 -17.72 -22.09 30.68
N ASP A 285 -17.19 -23.32 30.59
CA ASP A 285 -17.60 -24.40 31.47
C ASP A 285 -17.05 -24.17 32.88
N ARG A 286 -17.95 -24.10 33.86
CA ARG A 286 -17.62 -23.92 35.28
C ARG A 286 -17.08 -25.20 35.93
N GLY A 287 -17.13 -26.34 35.24
CA GLY A 287 -16.47 -27.57 35.63
C GLY A 287 -14.96 -27.43 35.50
N GLY A 288 -14.25 -27.11 36.58
CA GLY A 288 -12.82 -26.73 36.58
C GLY A 288 -11.79 -27.69 35.95
N ALA A 289 -12.21 -28.82 35.38
CA ALA A 289 -11.36 -29.76 34.64
C ALA A 289 -11.29 -29.50 33.12
N SER A 290 -12.26 -28.81 32.53
CA SER A 290 -12.33 -28.59 31.07
C SER A 290 -11.27 -27.62 30.56
N LEU A 291 -11.04 -26.51 31.27
CA LEU A 291 -10.04 -25.51 30.90
C LEU A 291 -8.59 -26.08 30.90
N PRO A 292 -8.09 -26.74 31.96
CA PRO A 292 -6.74 -27.34 31.94
C PRO A 292 -6.56 -28.34 30.79
N ALA A 293 -7.57 -29.16 30.50
CA ALA A 293 -7.53 -30.12 29.40
C ALA A 293 -7.45 -29.43 28.03
N LEU A 294 -8.17 -28.32 27.85
CA LEU A 294 -8.11 -27.51 26.64
C LEU A 294 -6.73 -26.85 26.47
N LEU A 295 -6.19 -26.21 27.51
CA LEU A 295 -4.88 -25.55 27.46
C LEU A 295 -3.75 -26.57 27.19
N THR A 296 -3.83 -27.77 27.79
CA THR A 296 -2.92 -28.89 27.50
C THR A 296 -3.01 -29.32 26.04
N ARG A 297 -4.22 -29.44 25.50
CA ARG A 297 -4.43 -29.81 24.09
C ARG A 297 -3.89 -28.75 23.12
N ALA A 298 -4.02 -27.47 23.49
CA ALA A 298 -3.44 -26.34 22.77
C ALA A 298 -1.90 -26.25 22.89
N GLY A 299 -1.27 -27.13 23.68
CA GLY A 299 0.18 -27.17 23.85
C GLY A 299 0.74 -26.02 24.70
N LEU A 300 -0.11 -25.36 25.50
CA LEU A 300 0.34 -24.30 26.40
C LEU A 300 1.04 -24.92 27.63
N PRO A 301 2.12 -24.30 28.15
CA PRO A 301 2.82 -24.81 29.33
C PRO A 301 1.92 -24.82 30.58
N GLU A 302 1.93 -25.92 31.34
CA GLU A 302 1.10 -26.08 32.55
C GLU A 302 1.33 -24.97 33.59
N VAL A 303 2.56 -24.44 33.66
CA VAL A 303 2.94 -23.30 34.52
C VAL A 303 2.14 -22.03 34.24
N THR A 304 1.47 -21.92 33.09
CA THR A 304 0.65 -20.76 32.71
C THR A 304 -0.83 -20.93 33.08
N PHE A 305 -1.27 -22.15 33.43
CA PHE A 305 -2.69 -22.44 33.67
C PHE A 305 -3.28 -21.65 34.84
N PRO A 306 -2.58 -21.43 35.97
CA PRO A 306 -3.10 -20.59 37.05
C PRO A 306 -3.42 -19.17 36.59
N ALA A 307 -2.59 -18.58 35.74
CA ALA A 307 -2.80 -17.23 35.22
C ALA A 307 -4.02 -17.15 34.29
N PHE A 308 -4.21 -18.12 33.39
CA PHE A 308 -5.40 -18.18 32.53
C PHE A 308 -6.69 -18.36 33.33
N ARG A 309 -6.67 -19.23 34.34
CA ARG A 309 -7.82 -19.44 35.23
C ARG A 309 -8.17 -18.17 35.99
N ALA A 310 -7.18 -17.55 36.63
CA ALA A 310 -7.38 -16.30 37.38
C ALA A 310 -7.88 -15.17 36.47
N ALA A 311 -7.43 -15.12 35.20
CA ALA A 311 -7.88 -14.12 34.23
C ALA A 311 -9.35 -14.32 33.81
N LEU A 312 -9.79 -15.58 33.61
CA LEU A 312 -11.19 -15.90 33.31
C LEU A 312 -12.10 -15.64 34.52
N GLU A 313 -11.68 -16.02 35.72
CA GLU A 313 -12.40 -15.71 36.96
C GLU A 313 -12.54 -14.19 37.16
N ALA A 314 -11.45 -13.43 36.97
CA ALA A 314 -11.47 -11.98 37.06
C ALA A 314 -12.39 -11.35 36.01
N ARG A 315 -12.42 -11.89 34.78
CA ARG A 315 -13.34 -11.45 33.72
C ARG A 315 -14.80 -11.62 34.13
N ASP A 316 -15.13 -12.80 34.66
CA ASP A 316 -16.50 -13.14 35.06
C ASP A 316 -16.94 -12.34 36.32
N GLU A 317 -16.03 -12.02 37.23
CA GLU A 317 -16.26 -11.18 38.42
C GLU A 317 -16.44 -9.70 38.08
N ILE A 318 -15.59 -9.15 37.22
CA ILE A 318 -15.55 -7.71 36.89
C ILE A 318 -16.70 -7.34 35.95
N GLY A 319 -17.20 -8.28 35.15
CA GLY A 319 -18.24 -8.05 34.16
C GLY A 319 -17.76 -7.19 32.97
N PHE A 320 -18.66 -6.96 32.01
CA PHE A 320 -18.38 -6.07 30.87
C PHE A 320 -18.42 -4.61 31.34
N VAL A 321 -17.28 -4.07 31.75
CA VAL A 321 -17.08 -2.62 31.84
C VAL A 321 -16.57 -2.16 30.47
N GLU A 322 -17.34 -1.30 29.79
CA GLU A 322 -16.86 -0.64 28.57
C GLU A 322 -15.53 0.04 28.86
N THR A 323 -14.49 -0.36 28.12
CA THR A 323 -13.20 0.31 28.18
C THR A 323 -13.34 1.71 27.60
N VAL A 324 -13.19 2.72 28.45
CA VAL A 324 -13.05 4.12 28.02
C VAL A 324 -11.89 4.20 27.01
N GLY A 325 -12.19 4.66 25.79
CA GLY A 325 -11.17 4.91 24.75
C GLY A 325 -11.01 3.87 23.62
N GLY A 326 -11.80 2.79 23.57
CA GLY A 326 -11.94 1.94 22.36
C GLY A 326 -10.66 1.24 21.84
N ALA A 327 -9.55 1.27 22.58
CA ALA A 327 -8.31 0.58 22.27
C ALA A 327 -8.19 -0.70 23.10
N ALA A 328 -7.83 -1.82 22.46
CA ALA A 328 -7.62 -3.09 23.14
C ALA A 328 -6.31 -3.08 23.95
N ARG A 329 -6.41 -2.51 25.15
CA ARG A 329 -5.32 -2.31 26.10
C ARG A 329 -5.47 -3.27 27.28
N LEU A 330 -4.36 -3.55 27.96
CA LEU A 330 -4.37 -4.35 29.18
C LEU A 330 -5.26 -3.69 30.23
N ARG A 331 -6.23 -4.43 30.76
CA ARG A 331 -7.13 -3.93 31.80
C ARG A 331 -6.44 -4.04 33.15
N ARG A 332 -6.00 -2.91 33.71
CA ARG A 332 -5.23 -2.86 34.97
C ARG A 332 -5.82 -3.72 36.09
N ARG A 333 -7.13 -3.62 36.33
CA ARG A 333 -7.82 -4.42 37.35
C ARG A 333 -7.69 -5.94 37.14
N MET A 334 -7.77 -6.41 35.89
CA MET A 334 -7.58 -7.82 35.58
C MET A 334 -6.13 -8.24 35.82
N VAL A 335 -5.17 -7.43 35.36
CA VAL A 335 -3.74 -7.72 35.51
C VAL A 335 -3.33 -7.77 36.98
N GLU A 336 -3.73 -6.79 37.80
CA GLU A 336 -3.44 -6.73 39.23
C GLU A 336 -4.05 -7.92 39.98
N ARG A 337 -5.28 -8.33 39.63
CA ARG A 337 -5.95 -9.50 40.21
C ARG A 337 -5.18 -10.79 39.90
N VAL A 338 -4.81 -11.00 38.64
CA VAL A 338 -4.07 -12.19 38.20
C VAL A 338 -2.68 -12.23 38.82
N LEU A 339 -1.98 -11.10 38.87
CA LEU A 339 -0.68 -10.98 39.53
C LEU A 339 -0.78 -11.35 41.02
N THR A 340 -1.76 -10.78 41.73
CA THR A 340 -1.98 -11.07 43.17
C THR A 340 -2.21 -12.56 43.40
N MET A 341 -3.07 -13.20 42.60
CA MET A 341 -3.35 -14.63 42.71
C MET A 341 -2.10 -15.49 42.47
N CYS A 342 -1.32 -15.15 41.43
CA CYS A 342 -0.09 -15.87 41.12
C CYS A 342 1.01 -15.69 42.19
N GLU A 343 1.10 -14.51 42.82
CA GLU A 343 2.04 -14.27 43.93
C GLU A 343 1.65 -15.04 45.20
N THR A 344 0.35 -15.30 45.42
CA THR A 344 -0.15 -16.07 46.58
C THR A 344 0.00 -17.59 46.44
N ALA A 345 0.34 -18.10 45.26
CA ALA A 345 0.54 -19.53 44.98
C ALA A 345 1.92 -19.80 44.33
N PRO A 346 3.04 -19.51 45.04
CA PRO A 346 4.39 -19.54 44.45
C PRO A 346 4.86 -20.93 44.03
N ASP A 347 4.32 -22.01 44.62
CA ASP A 347 4.71 -23.39 44.29
C ASP A 347 4.16 -23.85 42.92
N GLU A 348 3.19 -23.14 42.35
CA GLU A 348 2.52 -23.49 41.09
C GLU A 348 2.95 -22.59 39.90
N VAL A 349 3.66 -21.49 40.17
CA VAL A 349 3.91 -20.42 39.19
C VAL A 349 5.41 -20.21 38.97
N SER A 350 5.82 -20.26 37.71
CA SER A 350 7.22 -20.03 37.34
C SER A 350 7.65 -18.55 37.46
N GLU A 351 8.92 -18.31 37.81
CA GLU A 351 9.51 -16.96 37.90
C GLU A 351 9.37 -16.15 36.59
N PRO A 352 9.58 -16.72 35.37
CA PRO A 352 9.37 -16.00 34.12
C PRO A 352 7.93 -15.49 33.92
N LEU A 353 6.92 -16.24 34.37
CA LEU A 353 5.52 -15.82 34.30
C LEU A 353 5.24 -14.65 35.26
N LEU A 354 5.80 -14.67 36.47
CA LEU A 354 5.69 -13.53 37.40
C LEU A 354 6.36 -12.27 36.84
N ILE A 355 7.52 -12.39 36.20
CA ILE A 355 8.19 -11.27 35.52
C ILE A 355 7.29 -10.69 34.41
N LEU A 356 6.67 -11.56 33.60
CA LEU A 356 5.73 -11.15 32.56
C LEU A 356 4.52 -10.40 33.13
N LEU A 357 3.90 -10.94 34.19
CA LEU A 357 2.72 -10.32 34.83
C LEU A 357 3.06 -8.97 35.48
N ARG A 358 4.22 -8.85 36.14
CA ARG A 358 4.70 -7.57 36.69
C ARG A 358 4.97 -6.53 35.60
N ARG A 359 5.47 -6.98 34.45
CA ARG A 359 5.62 -6.12 33.27
C ARG A 359 4.27 -5.64 32.76
N PHE A 360 3.28 -6.53 32.60
CA PHE A 360 1.92 -6.16 32.24
C PHE A 360 1.28 -5.20 33.25
N ALA A 361 1.52 -5.39 34.55
CA ALA A 361 1.01 -4.50 35.58
C ALA A 361 1.60 -3.09 35.42
N THR A 362 2.91 -3.00 35.21
CA THR A 362 3.60 -1.72 34.95
C THR A 362 3.11 -1.06 33.67
N GLU A 363 2.93 -1.83 32.59
CA GLU A 363 2.40 -1.34 31.31
C GLU A 363 1.00 -0.76 31.47
N SER A 364 0.06 -1.54 32.04
CA SER A 364 -1.33 -1.10 32.23
C SER A 364 -1.43 0.13 33.13
N ALA A 365 -0.63 0.23 34.20
CA ALA A 365 -0.61 1.40 35.06
C ALA A 365 -0.10 2.65 34.34
N ARG A 366 0.93 2.51 33.49
CA ARG A 366 1.44 3.63 32.66
C ARG A 366 0.42 4.08 31.62
N GLU A 367 -0.28 3.15 31.00
CA GLU A 367 -1.25 3.47 29.96
C GLU A 367 -2.52 4.12 30.53
N GLU A 368 -3.03 3.63 31.67
CA GLU A 368 -4.14 4.26 32.38
C GLU A 368 -3.77 5.67 32.87
N ALA A 369 -2.55 5.87 33.38
CA ALA A 369 -2.05 7.19 33.75
C ALA A 369 -1.95 8.15 32.54
N ARG A 370 -1.52 7.66 31.37
CA ARG A 370 -1.48 8.47 30.13
C ARG A 370 -2.87 8.94 29.73
N VAL A 371 -3.85 8.02 29.68
CA VAL A 371 -5.25 8.37 29.35
C VAL A 371 -5.81 9.39 30.33
N PHE A 372 -5.62 9.17 31.63
CA PHE A 372 -6.07 10.10 32.66
C PHE A 372 -5.43 11.49 32.51
N CYS A 373 -4.13 11.56 32.22
CA CYS A 373 -3.45 12.83 31.94
C CYS A 373 -3.98 13.51 30.67
N ASP A 374 -4.18 12.76 29.58
CA ASP A 374 -4.70 13.30 28.32
C ASP A 374 -6.13 13.83 28.49
N GLU A 375 -6.97 13.14 29.27
CA GLU A 375 -8.32 13.58 29.64
C GLU A 375 -8.28 14.90 30.43
N LEU A 376 -7.42 14.99 31.46
CA LEU A 376 -7.24 16.23 32.23
C LEU A 376 -6.74 17.39 31.35
N VAL A 377 -5.79 17.15 30.45
CA VAL A 377 -5.30 18.18 29.52
C VAL A 377 -6.41 18.63 28.57
N ALA A 378 -7.22 17.69 28.08
CA ALA A 378 -8.36 18.01 27.22
C ALA A 378 -9.47 18.77 27.98
N GLU A 379 -9.66 18.50 29.28
CA GLU A 379 -10.57 19.27 30.14
C GLU A 379 -10.08 20.70 30.35
N VAL A 380 -8.80 20.90 30.69
CA VAL A 380 -8.21 22.24 30.83
C VAL A 380 -8.27 23.02 29.51
N ALA A 381 -8.10 22.35 28.35
CA ALA A 381 -8.25 22.99 27.05
C ALA A 381 -9.70 23.35 26.70
N ARG A 382 -10.70 22.76 27.38
CA ARG A 382 -12.13 23.05 27.20
C ARG A 382 -12.66 24.09 28.21
N GLU A 383 -11.94 24.37 29.29
CA GLU A 383 -12.31 25.46 30.19
C GLU A 383 -12.17 26.79 29.44
N PRO A 384 -13.26 27.60 29.32
CA PRO A 384 -13.11 28.95 28.81
C PRO A 384 -12.15 29.68 29.75
N ALA A 385 -11.13 30.33 29.19
CA ALA A 385 -10.29 31.23 29.95
C ALA A 385 -11.21 32.24 30.66
N TYR A 386 -11.41 32.05 31.97
CA TYR A 386 -11.90 33.12 32.80
C TYR A 386 -10.78 34.15 32.79
N ASP A 387 -10.98 35.23 32.03
CA ASP A 387 -10.22 36.46 32.20
C ASP A 387 -10.40 36.88 33.66
N GLU A 388 -9.49 36.46 34.53
CA GLU A 388 -9.17 37.20 35.73
C GLU A 388 -8.59 38.53 35.24
N ALA A 389 -9.51 39.48 35.04
CA ALA A 389 -9.19 40.90 35.01
C ALA A 389 -8.63 41.30 36.38
N ASP A 390 -7.39 40.93 36.64
CA ASP A 390 -6.58 41.58 37.66
C ASP A 390 -6.24 42.98 37.12
N GLU A 391 -6.91 43.98 37.70
CA GLU A 391 -6.53 45.37 37.61
C GLU A 391 -5.06 45.53 38.04
N VAL A 392 -4.15 45.56 37.07
CA VAL A 392 -2.79 46.04 37.32
C VAL A 392 -2.80 47.56 37.18
N PRO A 393 -2.51 48.34 38.26
CA PRO A 393 -2.42 49.78 38.15
C PRO A 393 -1.24 50.15 37.25
N VAL A 394 -1.49 51.03 36.30
CA VAL A 394 -0.49 51.62 35.40
C VAL A 394 0.61 52.29 36.24
N CYS A 395 1.82 51.73 36.20
CA CYS A 395 3.04 52.46 36.50
C CYS A 395 3.84 52.59 35.20
N GLU A 396 3.86 53.79 34.65
CA GLU A 396 4.83 54.18 33.63
C GLU A 396 6.26 54.04 34.17
N PRO A 397 7.21 53.66 33.33
CA PRO A 397 8.53 54.27 33.41
C PRO A 397 9.05 54.71 32.03
N GLU A 398 9.23 56.02 31.95
CA GLU A 398 10.43 56.72 31.51
C GLU A 398 11.17 56.26 30.25
N PHE A 399 11.11 57.15 29.26
CA PHE A 399 11.95 57.28 28.08
C PHE A 399 13.44 56.98 28.30
N TYR A 400 13.98 56.06 27.50
CA TYR A 400 15.40 56.04 27.17
C TYR A 400 15.59 55.58 25.72
N GLU A 401 15.83 56.53 24.82
CA GLU A 401 16.31 56.27 23.46
C GLU A 401 17.82 56.04 23.48
N PRO A 402 18.33 55.07 22.72
CA PRO A 402 19.66 55.17 22.16
C PRO A 402 19.61 55.26 20.62
N GLU A 403 20.26 56.29 20.12
CA GLU A 403 20.45 56.65 18.73
C GLU A 403 21.42 55.70 17.96
N PHE A 404 20.99 55.37 16.73
CA PHE A 404 21.74 55.07 15.50
C PHE A 404 22.64 53.82 15.34
N ARG A 405 22.31 52.98 14.33
CA ARG A 405 22.90 53.08 12.97
C ARG A 405 22.12 52.22 11.96
N ASP A 406 21.61 52.89 10.93
CA ASP A 406 21.14 52.30 9.68
C ASP A 406 22.31 51.68 8.90
N GLU A 407 22.21 50.40 8.56
CA GLU A 407 22.94 49.81 7.42
C GLU A 407 22.16 48.59 6.89
N PHE A 408 21.40 48.83 5.82
CA PHE A 408 21.04 47.94 4.70
C PHE A 408 20.67 46.46 4.96
N CYS A 409 19.40 46.11 4.73
CA CYS A 409 19.03 45.11 3.72
C CYS A 409 17.56 45.25 3.31
N GLU A 410 17.30 45.26 2.00
CA GLU A 410 16.03 45.58 1.33
C GLU A 410 14.87 44.62 1.66
N PRO A 411 13.61 45.10 1.71
CA PRO A 411 12.43 44.25 1.68
C PRO A 411 11.97 43.98 0.23
N TRP A 412 11.65 42.71 -0.01
CA TRP A 412 10.95 42.18 -1.19
C TRP A 412 9.65 42.98 -1.48
N PRO A 413 9.39 43.45 -2.72
CA PRO A 413 8.10 44.08 -3.00
C PRO A 413 7.01 43.02 -3.14
N ALA A 414 6.11 42.99 -2.16
CA ALA A 414 4.75 42.51 -2.34
C ALA A 414 4.01 43.47 -3.28
N ILE A 415 3.59 42.97 -4.45
CA ILE A 415 2.69 43.71 -5.34
C ILE A 415 1.26 43.31 -5.01
N ALA A 416 0.49 44.34 -4.66
CA ALA A 416 -0.92 44.32 -4.36
C ALA A 416 -1.78 43.85 -5.53
N PHE A 417 -2.80 43.06 -5.19
CA PHE A 417 -3.96 42.78 -6.03
C PHE A 417 -4.74 44.06 -6.30
N SER A 418 -5.06 44.33 -7.56
CA SER A 418 -6.16 45.20 -7.96
C SER A 418 -7.23 44.35 -8.61
N SER A 419 -8.37 44.24 -7.92
CA SER A 419 -9.62 43.73 -8.45
C SER A 419 -10.39 44.87 -9.10
N GLU A 420 -10.88 44.62 -10.31
CA GLU A 420 -12.17 45.04 -10.89
C GLU A 420 -12.01 45.21 -12.40
N ALA A 421 -12.63 44.29 -13.17
CA ALA A 421 -13.57 44.63 -14.24
C ALA A 421 -13.89 43.39 -15.12
N GLU A 422 -15.20 43.19 -15.30
CA GLU A 422 -15.86 42.76 -16.54
C GLU A 422 -15.94 41.26 -16.87
N THR A 423 -17.10 40.71 -16.48
CA THR A 423 -17.82 39.61 -17.13
C THR A 423 -18.03 39.87 -18.63
N GLY A 424 -17.47 39.04 -19.51
CA GLY A 424 -17.79 39.05 -20.93
C GLY A 424 -17.01 38.04 -21.79
N SER A 425 -17.66 36.93 -22.15
CA SER A 425 -17.44 36.08 -23.35
C SER A 425 -16.00 35.65 -23.72
N TRP A 426 -15.58 34.49 -23.18
CA TRP A 426 -14.39 33.77 -23.65
C TRP A 426 -14.78 32.59 -24.56
N GLN A 427 -14.89 32.82 -25.86
CA GLN A 427 -14.95 31.70 -26.84
C GLN A 427 -14.34 31.98 -28.22
N GLN A 428 -13.67 33.12 -28.47
CA GLN A 428 -13.19 33.45 -29.84
C GLN A 428 -11.72 33.86 -30.01
N SER A 429 -10.90 33.91 -28.96
CA SER A 429 -9.53 34.46 -29.08
C SER A 429 -8.40 33.42 -29.25
N ALA A 430 -8.68 32.10 -29.17
CA ALA A 430 -7.67 31.04 -29.36
C ALA A 430 -7.42 30.66 -30.84
N SER A 431 -8.24 31.16 -31.78
CA SER A 431 -8.17 30.76 -33.20
C SER A 431 -7.12 31.55 -34.00
N ASN A 432 -6.89 32.82 -33.67
CA ASN A 432 -6.10 33.72 -34.54
C ASN A 432 -4.58 33.74 -34.28
N GLN A 433 -4.10 33.40 -33.08
CA GLN A 433 -2.64 33.24 -32.85
C GLN A 433 -2.10 31.93 -33.44
N SER A 434 -2.94 30.89 -33.48
CA SER A 434 -2.68 29.59 -34.10
C SER A 434 -2.54 29.71 -35.62
N ALA A 435 -3.36 30.55 -36.26
CA ALA A 435 -3.34 30.78 -37.71
C ALA A 435 -2.06 31.48 -38.22
N GLY A 436 -1.50 32.41 -37.43
CA GLY A 436 -0.27 33.14 -37.79
C GLY A 436 1.00 32.28 -37.73
N LEU A 437 1.09 31.38 -36.75
CA LEU A 437 2.15 30.37 -36.66
C LEU A 437 2.00 29.31 -37.75
N LEU A 438 0.76 28.87 -38.04
CA LEU A 438 0.48 27.94 -39.14
C LEU A 438 0.80 28.53 -40.52
N HIS A 439 0.64 29.84 -40.73
CA HIS A 439 1.00 30.49 -42.00
C HIS A 439 2.53 30.60 -42.18
N ARG A 440 3.27 30.98 -41.13
CA ARG A 440 4.75 31.00 -41.18
C ARG A 440 5.35 29.59 -41.29
N PHE A 441 4.69 28.60 -40.70
CA PHE A 441 5.02 27.17 -40.84
C PHE A 441 4.71 26.65 -42.25
N ARG A 442 3.58 27.05 -42.84
CA ARG A 442 3.18 26.69 -44.21
C ARG A 442 4.11 27.25 -45.29
N GLU A 443 4.70 28.41 -45.06
CA GLU A 443 5.70 29.00 -45.97
C GLU A 443 7.11 28.42 -45.75
N ALA A 444 7.52 28.16 -44.50
CA ALA A 444 8.83 27.53 -44.22
C ALA A 444 8.92 26.05 -44.67
N VAL A 445 7.79 25.35 -44.75
CA VAL A 445 7.70 23.93 -45.13
C VAL A 445 7.53 23.72 -46.64
N LYS A 446 7.18 24.75 -47.42
CA LYS A 446 6.96 24.65 -48.87
C LYS A 446 8.24 24.37 -49.68
N ASP A 447 9.41 24.78 -49.18
CA ASP A 447 10.67 24.67 -49.93
C ASP A 447 11.43 23.35 -49.71
N ALA A 448 11.04 22.52 -48.74
CA ALA A 448 11.72 21.26 -48.41
C ALA A 448 10.82 19.99 -48.51
N ARG A 449 9.50 20.16 -48.68
CA ARG A 449 8.53 19.05 -48.61
C ARG A 449 8.17 18.50 -50.00
N PRO A 450 8.19 17.17 -50.21
CA PRO A 450 7.65 16.58 -51.43
C PRO A 450 6.13 16.82 -51.57
N ARG A 451 5.68 17.41 -52.68
CA ARG A 451 4.27 17.75 -52.99
C ARG A 451 3.26 16.59 -52.91
N PHE A 452 3.71 15.34 -52.81
CA PHE A 452 2.79 14.20 -52.65
C PHE A 452 2.22 14.09 -51.23
N LEU A 453 2.89 14.64 -50.20
CA LEU A 453 2.35 14.69 -48.83
C LEU A 453 1.12 15.62 -48.74
N ASP A 454 0.94 16.51 -49.72
CA ASP A 454 -0.27 17.34 -49.83
C ASP A 454 -1.50 16.54 -50.29
N ARG A 455 -1.32 15.32 -50.83
CA ARG A 455 -2.44 14.40 -51.12
C ARG A 455 -2.94 13.63 -49.89
N LEU A 456 -2.12 13.52 -48.85
CA LEU A 456 -2.48 12.93 -47.55
C LEU A 456 -3.07 13.99 -46.59
N ALA A 457 -3.05 15.27 -46.98
CA ALA A 457 -3.72 16.33 -46.24
C ALA A 457 -5.23 16.32 -46.58
N PHE A 458 -5.99 15.73 -45.65
CA PHE A 458 -7.44 15.77 -45.46
C PHE A 458 -8.30 16.54 -46.50
N ARG A 459 -9.25 15.83 -47.11
CA ARG A 459 -10.58 16.39 -47.36
C ARG A 459 -11.38 16.29 -46.06
N THR A 460 -11.45 17.37 -45.30
CA THR A 460 -12.59 17.59 -44.39
C THR A 460 -13.68 18.27 -45.19
N GLN A 461 -14.70 17.53 -45.61
CA GLN A 461 -15.99 18.13 -45.94
C GLN A 461 -16.80 18.21 -44.65
N PRO A 462 -17.31 19.38 -44.25
CA PRO A 462 -18.40 19.45 -43.30
C PRO A 462 -19.69 19.18 -44.09
N ASP A 463 -20.29 18.01 -43.91
CA ASP A 463 -21.69 17.85 -44.31
C ASP A 463 -22.56 18.40 -43.18
N GLU A 464 -23.38 19.40 -43.53
CA GLU A 464 -24.47 19.92 -42.73
C GLU A 464 -25.53 18.82 -42.62
N CYS A 465 -25.71 18.25 -41.43
CA CYS A 465 -26.90 17.46 -41.12
C CYS A 465 -27.94 18.40 -40.49
N GLU A 466 -28.94 18.77 -41.29
CA GLU A 466 -30.22 19.28 -40.82
C GLU A 466 -30.84 18.27 -39.85
N GLY A 467 -31.35 18.79 -38.74
CA GLY A 467 -32.01 17.99 -37.71
C GLY A 467 -33.35 17.47 -38.20
N ASP A 468 -33.68 16.25 -37.79
CA ASP A 468 -35.06 15.82 -37.69
C ASP A 468 -35.22 15.12 -36.34
N GLU A 469 -36.03 15.73 -35.48
CA GLU A 469 -36.49 15.17 -34.22
C GLU A 469 -37.55 14.12 -34.55
N THR A 470 -37.32 12.87 -34.17
CA THR A 470 -38.42 11.89 -34.05
C THR A 470 -38.20 10.98 -32.83
N GLU A 471 -39.00 11.30 -31.82
CA GLU A 471 -39.64 10.44 -30.81
C GLU A 471 -39.11 9.01 -30.64
N LEU A 472 -38.54 8.76 -29.45
CA LEU A 472 -38.29 7.45 -28.88
C LEU A 472 -39.58 6.93 -28.23
N ASP A 473 -40.15 5.87 -28.80
CA ASP A 473 -41.11 4.99 -28.12
C ASP A 473 -40.61 3.54 -28.19
N ASP A 474 -40.49 2.95 -27.00
CA ASP A 474 -40.59 1.55 -26.59
C ASP A 474 -40.46 0.41 -27.62
N ALA A 475 -39.47 -0.47 -27.40
CA ALA A 475 -39.70 -1.92 -27.20
C ALA A 475 -38.38 -2.67 -27.01
N TRP A 476 -38.06 -3.02 -25.76
CA TRP A 476 -37.24 -4.21 -25.49
C TRP A 476 -38.07 -5.45 -25.82
N SER A 477 -37.60 -6.26 -26.76
CA SER A 477 -38.01 -7.66 -26.86
C SER A 477 -36.80 -8.51 -27.21
N CYS A 478 -36.50 -9.42 -26.29
CA CYS A 478 -35.50 -10.46 -26.40
C CYS A 478 -35.93 -11.48 -27.46
N GLU A 479 -35.06 -11.75 -28.44
CA GLU A 479 -35.07 -13.03 -29.16
C GLU A 479 -33.75 -13.75 -28.90
N ALA A 480 -33.87 -14.83 -28.14
CA ALA A 480 -32.84 -15.82 -27.95
C ALA A 480 -32.69 -16.62 -29.25
N LEU A 481 -31.48 -16.66 -29.80
CA LEU A 481 -31.11 -17.63 -30.83
C LEU A 481 -30.16 -18.66 -30.21
N SER A 482 -30.71 -19.85 -30.05
CA SER A 482 -30.01 -21.10 -29.76
C SER A 482 -29.08 -21.45 -30.94
N TYR A 483 -27.78 -21.55 -30.67
CA TYR A 483 -26.82 -22.11 -31.62
C TYR A 483 -26.61 -23.59 -31.28
N GLU A 484 -27.03 -24.46 -32.20
CA GLU A 484 -26.77 -25.91 -32.14
C GLU A 484 -25.29 -26.16 -32.50
N ALA A 485 -24.62 -26.95 -31.66
CA ALA A 485 -23.24 -27.40 -31.89
C ALA A 485 -23.25 -28.75 -32.62
N GLU A 486 -22.54 -28.83 -33.75
CA GLU A 486 -22.21 -30.11 -34.40
C GLU A 486 -20.90 -30.71 -33.85
N PRO A 487 -20.76 -32.05 -33.83
CA PRO A 487 -19.73 -32.73 -33.06
C PRO A 487 -18.41 -32.88 -33.84
N TYR A 488 -17.30 -32.72 -33.13
CA TYR A 488 -15.94 -33.00 -33.63
C TYR A 488 -15.56 -34.43 -33.23
N GLU A 489 -15.25 -35.29 -34.20
CA GLU A 489 -14.74 -36.65 -33.95
C GLU A 489 -13.30 -36.59 -33.41
N ALA A 490 -13.06 -37.30 -32.30
CA ALA A 490 -11.75 -37.46 -31.69
C ALA A 490 -11.12 -38.79 -32.16
N GLU A 491 -9.99 -38.71 -32.87
CA GLU A 491 -9.16 -39.87 -33.18
C GLU A 491 -8.36 -40.29 -31.93
N PHE A 492 -8.49 -41.57 -31.57
CA PHE A 492 -7.75 -42.22 -30.50
C PHE A 492 -6.34 -42.60 -30.98
N TYR A 493 -5.31 -42.14 -30.26
CA TYR A 493 -3.95 -42.68 -30.36
C TYR A 493 -3.66 -43.48 -29.08
N GLU A 494 -3.56 -44.80 -29.20
CA GLU A 494 -3.13 -45.69 -28.11
C GLU A 494 -1.61 -45.53 -27.89
N MET A 495 -1.22 -45.31 -26.64
CA MET A 495 0.19 -45.31 -26.21
C MET A 495 0.36 -46.37 -25.12
N GLU A 496 1.29 -47.30 -25.33
CA GLU A 496 1.61 -48.42 -24.44
C GLU A 496 2.07 -47.94 -23.03
N PRO A 497 1.80 -48.72 -21.96
CA PRO A 497 2.13 -48.31 -20.60
C PRO A 497 3.60 -48.60 -20.26
N CYS A 498 4.35 -47.56 -19.87
CA CYS A 498 5.62 -47.72 -19.15
C CYS A 498 5.33 -47.98 -17.66
N GLU A 499 5.80 -49.12 -17.17
CA GLU A 499 5.86 -49.44 -15.74
C GLU A 499 6.83 -48.48 -15.03
N VAL A 500 6.32 -47.70 -14.07
CA VAL A 500 7.14 -46.92 -13.14
C VAL A 500 6.78 -47.35 -11.73
N GLU A 501 7.78 -47.86 -11.00
CA GLU A 501 7.67 -48.30 -9.62
C GLU A 501 7.14 -47.19 -8.69
N PRO A 502 6.31 -47.53 -7.68
CA PRO A 502 5.79 -46.53 -6.76
C PRO A 502 6.87 -46.12 -5.76
N CYS A 503 7.39 -44.89 -5.91
CA CYS A 503 8.10 -44.20 -4.84
C CYS A 503 7.13 -43.96 -3.68
N ALA A 504 7.40 -44.57 -2.53
CA ALA A 504 6.69 -44.34 -1.29
C ALA A 504 6.78 -42.85 -0.90
N VAL A 505 5.66 -42.14 -1.05
CA VAL A 505 5.47 -40.81 -0.46
C VAL A 505 5.21 -41.04 1.03
N ALA A 506 6.25 -40.85 1.84
CA ALA A 506 6.08 -40.70 3.27
C ALA A 506 5.17 -39.50 3.52
N SER A 507 4.02 -39.75 4.13
CA SER A 507 3.15 -38.74 4.72
C SER A 507 3.96 -37.93 5.73
N TYR A 508 4.36 -36.73 5.34
CA TYR A 508 4.98 -35.76 6.23
C TYR A 508 3.87 -35.16 7.10
N GLU A 509 3.67 -35.71 8.31
CA GLU A 509 2.92 -35.01 9.34
C GLU A 509 3.74 -33.76 9.73
N PRO A 510 3.15 -32.55 9.70
CA PRO A 510 3.87 -31.36 10.14
C PRO A 510 4.19 -31.52 11.63
N GLU A 511 5.48 -31.47 11.98
CA GLU A 511 5.94 -31.53 13.35
C GLU A 511 5.21 -30.50 14.21
N ARG A 512 4.77 -30.97 15.38
CA ARG A 512 4.06 -30.18 16.39
C ARG A 512 5.02 -29.12 16.93
N VAL A 513 5.01 -27.92 16.38
CA VAL A 513 5.77 -26.79 16.90
C VAL A 513 5.12 -26.36 18.22
N GLU A 514 5.73 -26.76 19.34
CA GLU A 514 5.33 -26.33 20.68
C GLU A 514 5.59 -24.82 20.84
N PRO A 515 4.64 -24.03 21.38
CA PRO A 515 4.86 -22.62 21.63
C PRO A 515 5.97 -22.44 22.67
N ARG A 516 7.12 -21.93 22.22
CA ARG A 516 8.27 -21.67 23.08
C ARG A 516 8.01 -20.49 24.01
N PHE A 517 8.49 -20.61 25.24
CA PHE A 517 8.59 -19.53 26.21
C PHE A 517 9.99 -18.95 26.10
N ASP A 518 10.14 -17.68 25.72
CA ASP A 518 11.46 -17.03 25.68
C ASP A 518 11.97 -16.80 27.12
N GLU A 519 13.07 -17.47 27.48
CA GLU A 519 13.75 -17.26 28.76
C GLU A 519 14.50 -15.91 28.78
N PRO A 520 14.35 -15.07 29.82
CA PRO A 520 15.16 -13.88 29.95
C PRO A 520 16.57 -14.22 30.46
N ALA A 521 17.59 -13.66 29.80
CA ALA A 521 18.97 -13.73 30.26
C ALA A 521 19.12 -13.15 31.68
N SER A 522 19.73 -13.94 32.57
CA SER A 522 20.04 -13.59 33.96
C SER A 522 21.05 -12.45 34.03
N TYR A 523 20.71 -11.31 34.65
CA TYR A 523 21.72 -10.34 35.10
C TYR A 523 21.39 -9.62 36.42
N ALA A 524 22.46 -9.49 37.21
CA ALA A 524 22.51 -8.93 38.55
C ALA A 524 22.39 -7.39 38.55
N PHE A 525 21.59 -6.89 39.49
CA PHE A 525 21.48 -5.46 39.80
C PHE A 525 22.76 -4.94 40.47
N ALA A 526 23.50 -4.06 39.80
CA ALA A 526 24.49 -3.20 40.45
C ALA A 526 23.83 -1.87 40.83
N SER A 527 23.60 -1.69 42.13
CA SER A 527 23.10 -0.44 42.72
C SER A 527 24.17 0.65 42.66
N LEU A 528 23.86 1.75 41.97
CA LEU A 528 24.64 2.99 42.03
C LEU A 528 23.69 4.12 42.43
N ALA A 529 23.66 4.39 43.73
CA ALA A 529 23.01 5.56 44.30
C ALA A 529 23.79 6.82 43.86
N GLN A 530 23.14 7.72 43.13
CA GLN A 530 23.64 9.08 42.90
C GLN A 530 22.75 10.09 43.62
N SER A 531 23.42 10.92 44.42
CA SER A 531 22.90 11.98 45.26
C SER A 531 22.23 13.08 44.40
N PHE A 532 21.05 13.53 44.81
CA PHE A 532 20.37 14.67 44.20
C PHE A 532 20.97 16.00 44.70
N GLU A 533 21.67 16.72 43.82
CA GLU A 533 21.78 18.18 43.90
C GLU A 533 20.99 18.80 42.74
N LYS A 534 20.16 19.80 43.03
CA LYS A 534 19.38 20.57 42.04
C LYS A 534 20.29 21.56 41.31
N PRO A 535 20.39 21.54 39.97
CA PRO A 535 20.85 22.70 39.23
C PRO A 535 19.65 23.59 38.86
N LYS A 536 19.78 24.89 39.18
CA LYS A 536 19.02 25.95 38.53
C LYS A 536 19.51 26.06 37.07
N ASP A 537 18.56 26.28 36.16
CA ASP A 537 18.75 26.56 34.73
C ASP A 537 19.42 25.45 33.90
N SER A 538 18.68 24.37 33.66
CA SER A 538 18.93 23.45 32.55
C SER A 538 18.21 23.92 31.28
N PRO A 539 18.87 24.02 30.11
CA PRO A 539 18.17 24.23 28.83
C PRO A 539 17.15 23.11 28.63
N ARG A 540 16.00 23.40 27.99
CA ARG A 540 14.90 22.43 27.72
C ARG A 540 15.51 21.07 27.39
N ALA A 541 15.42 20.14 28.34
CA ALA A 541 15.92 18.78 28.15
C ALA A 541 15.19 18.19 26.95
N TYR A 542 15.89 18.06 25.83
CA TYR A 542 15.42 17.26 24.71
C TYR A 542 15.37 15.84 25.27
N ARG A 543 14.20 15.41 25.75
CA ARG A 543 13.98 14.00 26.10
C ARG A 543 14.14 13.24 24.79
N GLU A 544 15.25 12.52 24.65
CA GLU A 544 15.41 11.55 23.58
C GLU A 544 14.16 10.67 23.58
N PRO A 545 13.40 10.61 22.47
CA PRO A 545 12.16 9.86 22.46
C PRO A 545 12.51 8.40 22.70
N LEU A 546 11.97 7.82 23.77
CA LEU A 546 12.15 6.41 24.04
C LEU A 546 11.62 5.63 22.84
N LEU A 547 12.26 4.51 22.46
CA LEU A 547 11.76 3.65 21.40
C LEU A 547 10.28 3.26 21.64
N SER A 548 9.85 3.18 22.90
CA SER A 548 8.45 3.00 23.27
C SER A 548 7.53 4.14 22.86
N ASP A 549 8.02 5.38 22.84
CA ASP A 549 7.27 6.57 22.44
C ASP A 549 7.25 6.70 20.91
N LEU A 550 8.36 6.35 20.23
CA LEU A 550 8.39 6.25 18.77
C LEU A 550 7.47 5.13 18.25
N LEU A 551 7.45 3.97 18.91
CA LEU A 551 6.56 2.84 18.58
C LEU A 551 5.11 3.02 19.07
N ALA A 552 4.86 3.98 19.96
CA ALA A 552 3.49 4.34 20.35
C ALA A 552 2.92 5.44 19.44
N ALA A 553 3.78 6.32 18.91
CA ALA A 553 3.40 7.35 17.95
C ALA A 553 3.27 6.80 16.52
N ALA A 554 4.06 5.80 16.16
CA ALA A 554 4.04 5.11 14.88
C ALA A 554 3.16 3.85 14.95
#